data_AF-A0A6A4Q536-F1
#
_entry.id   AF-A0A6A4Q536-F1
#
_cell.length_a   1.000
_cell.length_b   1.000
_cell.length_c   1.000
_cell.angle_alpha   90.00
_cell.angle_beta   90.00
_cell.angle_gamma   90.00
#
_symmetry.space_group_name_H-M   'P 1'
#
loop_
_entity.id
_entity.type
_entity.pdbx_description
1 polymer ?
#
loop_
_entity_poly.entity_id
_entity_poly.type
_entity_poly.pdbx_seq_one_letter_code
_entity_poly.pdbx_strand_id
1 'polypeptide(L)'
;MALLLQAPTKSPLSLVSTNNVGLRRPFNRFPMKSSSFIGSLSLLLHPNQYHLITSASPRISMRVASKDSYICRDCGYIYNERTAFEKLPDKYFCPVCGAPKRRFRPYTPAVSKNANATDVRKARKAEIQKDEAIGKALPIAIAVGVVVLVGLYFYLNSQF
;
A
#
# COMPACT_ATOMS: atom_id res chain seq x y z
N MET A 1 -8.45 -60.10 -9.71
CA MET A 1 -8.61 -60.19 -11.17
C MET A 1 -8.34 -58.82 -11.79
N ALA A 2 -8.26 -58.72 -13.12
CA ALA A 2 -7.40 -57.76 -13.81
C ALA A 2 -7.86 -56.28 -13.86
N LEU A 3 -6.87 -55.44 -14.18
CA LEU A 3 -6.93 -54.02 -14.56
C LEU A 3 -7.53 -53.78 -15.98
N LEU A 4 -7.49 -52.50 -16.40
CA LEU A 4 -7.73 -51.89 -17.74
C LEU A 4 -9.11 -51.22 -17.84
N LEU A 5 -9.29 -49.90 -18.02
CA LEU A 5 -8.42 -48.82 -18.52
C LEU A 5 -8.04 -48.96 -20.01
N GLN A 6 -8.81 -48.32 -20.92
CA GLN A 6 -8.30 -47.68 -22.15
C GLN A 6 -9.36 -46.92 -22.96
N ALA A 7 -8.88 -45.97 -23.77
CA ALA A 7 -9.64 -45.18 -24.74
C ALA A 7 -9.19 -45.49 -26.19
N PRO A 8 -9.99 -45.17 -27.22
CA PRO A 8 -9.48 -44.86 -28.56
C PRO A 8 -8.91 -43.42 -28.58
N THR A 9 -7.69 -43.04 -29.00
CA THR A 9 -6.67 -43.60 -29.93
C THR A 9 -7.24 -43.88 -31.34
N LYS A 10 -6.63 -43.58 -32.51
CA LYS A 10 -5.28 -43.11 -32.99
C LYS A 10 -5.41 -42.67 -34.49
N SER A 11 -4.56 -41.85 -35.17
CA SER A 11 -3.49 -40.94 -34.68
C SER A 11 -3.11 -39.72 -35.60
N PRO A 12 -2.29 -39.78 -36.70
CA PRO A 12 -1.23 -38.75 -36.86
C PRO A 12 -0.89 -38.21 -38.28
N LEU A 13 0.24 -37.47 -38.36
CA LEU A 13 1.08 -37.05 -39.52
C LEU A 13 0.62 -35.76 -40.23
N SER A 14 1.32 -34.61 -40.12
CA SER A 14 2.66 -34.23 -40.66
C SER A 14 2.64 -33.91 -42.17
N LEU A 15 3.40 -32.98 -42.75
CA LEU A 15 4.75 -32.49 -42.42
C LEU A 15 5.09 -31.22 -43.28
N VAL A 16 5.94 -30.30 -42.80
CA VAL A 16 6.94 -29.51 -43.63
C VAL A 16 6.38 -28.50 -44.68
N SER A 17 7.03 -27.38 -45.04
CA SER A 17 8.18 -26.61 -44.50
C SER A 17 8.35 -25.28 -45.26
N THR A 18 9.41 -24.54 -44.90
CA THR A 18 10.05 -23.42 -45.59
C THR A 18 9.41 -22.04 -45.43
N ASN A 19 10.18 -20.95 -45.31
CA ASN A 19 11.57 -20.77 -44.85
C ASN A 19 11.74 -19.28 -44.49
N ASN A 20 12.69 -18.96 -43.58
CA ASN A 20 13.42 -17.68 -43.42
C ASN A 20 14.00 -17.66 -41.99
N VAL A 21 15.16 -18.29 -41.76
CA VAL A 21 16.49 -17.65 -41.85
C VAL A 21 16.69 -16.60 -40.74
N GLY A 22 17.45 -17.00 -39.71
CA GLY A 22 17.81 -16.19 -38.53
C GLY A 22 18.42 -17.11 -37.46
N LEU A 23 19.75 -17.17 -37.37
CA LEU A 23 20.45 -18.30 -36.76
C LEU A 23 20.40 -18.34 -35.22
N ARG A 24 20.31 -19.56 -34.68
CA ARG A 24 20.68 -19.86 -33.28
C ARG A 24 22.20 -19.81 -33.09
N ARG A 25 22.68 -19.25 -31.98
CA ARG A 25 23.20 -20.05 -30.84
C ARG A 25 23.64 -19.17 -29.65
N PRO A 26 23.51 -19.67 -28.41
CA PRO A 26 24.11 -19.03 -27.24
C PRO A 26 25.61 -19.34 -27.17
N PHE A 27 26.39 -18.39 -26.66
CA PHE A 27 27.79 -18.60 -26.29
C PHE A 27 28.02 -18.22 -24.83
N ASN A 28 27.79 -19.17 -23.92
CA ASN A 28 28.54 -19.20 -22.67
C ASN A 28 29.97 -19.63 -23.02
N ARG A 29 30.96 -18.77 -22.78
CA ARG A 29 32.39 -19.11 -22.97
C ARG A 29 33.27 -18.71 -21.79
N PHE A 30 33.10 -19.49 -20.73
CA PHE A 30 34.10 -19.88 -19.71
C PHE A 30 34.77 -18.82 -18.81
N PRO A 31 35.11 -19.19 -17.55
CA PRO A 31 35.65 -18.27 -16.56
C PRO A 31 37.19 -18.22 -16.61
N MET A 32 37.77 -17.04 -16.35
CA MET A 32 39.18 -16.94 -15.98
C MET A 32 39.34 -16.93 -14.46
N LYS A 33 39.98 -17.99 -13.95
CA LYS A 33 40.56 -18.06 -12.62
C LYS A 33 41.92 -17.37 -12.62
N SER A 34 42.12 -16.40 -11.73
CA SER A 34 43.40 -16.01 -11.10
C SER A 34 43.17 -14.66 -10.39
N SER A 35 43.81 -14.35 -9.27
CA SER A 35 44.53 -15.17 -8.28
C SER A 35 44.49 -14.43 -6.94
N SER A 36 44.75 -15.14 -5.85
CA SER A 36 44.88 -14.58 -4.50
C SER A 36 45.87 -13.41 -4.41
N PHE A 37 45.70 -12.52 -3.43
CA PHE A 37 46.55 -12.40 -2.22
C PHE A 37 46.32 -11.06 -1.49
N ILE A 38 46.23 -11.13 -0.14
CA ILE A 38 46.79 -10.22 0.89
C ILE A 38 46.58 -8.68 0.71
N GLY A 39 46.11 -7.90 1.69
CA GLY A 39 45.79 -8.17 3.10
C GLY A 39 45.69 -6.85 3.90
N SER A 40 45.65 -6.95 5.24
CA SER A 40 45.99 -5.90 6.24
C SER A 40 45.45 -4.45 6.07
N LEU A 41 44.38 -4.19 6.83
CA LEU A 41 44.15 -3.02 7.70
C LEU A 41 45.13 -1.81 7.63
N SER A 42 44.62 -0.65 7.18
CA SER A 42 45.10 0.72 7.51
C SER A 42 43.97 1.69 7.15
N LEU A 43 43.17 2.14 8.12
CA LEU A 43 43.33 3.37 8.92
C LEU A 43 43.18 4.69 8.11
N LEU A 44 42.08 5.38 8.42
CA LEU A 44 41.86 6.84 8.43
C LEU A 44 42.25 7.66 7.18
N LEU A 45 41.23 8.27 6.55
CA LEU A 45 41.08 9.74 6.52
C LEU A 45 39.63 10.13 6.10
N HIS A 46 39.09 11.19 6.69
CA HIS A 46 37.94 11.96 6.18
C HIS A 46 38.40 12.86 4.99
N PRO A 47 37.57 13.69 4.31
CA PRO A 47 36.11 13.90 4.39
C PRO A 47 35.36 13.93 3.01
N ASN A 48 34.02 14.02 3.08
CA ASN A 48 33.07 14.83 2.25
C ASN A 48 33.15 14.89 0.69
N GLN A 49 31.97 15.09 0.08
CA GLN A 49 31.70 15.52 -1.31
C GLN A 49 31.87 14.53 -2.48
N TYR A 50 30.94 13.58 -2.65
CA TYR A 50 30.51 13.17 -4.00
C TYR A 50 28.98 13.15 -4.11
N HIS A 51 28.51 14.03 -4.99
CA HIS A 51 27.13 14.35 -5.37
C HIS A 51 26.16 13.16 -5.57
N LEU A 52 24.89 13.44 -5.23
CA LEU A 52 23.71 13.41 -6.13
C LEU A 52 23.84 12.45 -7.35
N ILE A 53 22.97 11.45 -7.52
CA ILE A 53 21.54 11.65 -7.80
C ILE A 53 20.64 10.75 -6.93
N THR A 54 19.96 11.33 -5.95
CA THR A 54 18.64 10.79 -5.53
C THR A 54 17.63 11.19 -6.59
N SER A 55 16.80 10.26 -7.05
CA SER A 55 15.75 10.48 -8.06
C SER A 55 14.61 11.35 -7.52
N ALA A 56 14.88 12.64 -7.36
CA ALA A 56 13.89 13.66 -7.09
C ALA A 56 12.96 13.77 -8.32
N SER A 57 11.90 12.97 -8.32
CA SER A 57 10.76 13.13 -9.22
C SER A 57 10.36 14.62 -9.24
N PRO A 58 10.19 15.24 -10.43
CA PRO A 58 9.98 16.68 -10.52
C PRO A 58 8.74 17.06 -9.71
N ARG A 59 8.97 17.72 -8.58
CA ARG A 59 7.90 18.30 -7.78
C ARG A 59 7.33 19.48 -8.54
N ILE A 60 6.42 19.18 -9.46
CA ILE A 60 5.41 20.09 -9.97
C ILE A 60 4.53 20.46 -8.78
N SER A 61 5.06 21.35 -7.93
CA SER A 61 4.32 22.06 -6.90
C SER A 61 3.47 23.12 -7.59
N MET A 62 2.53 22.66 -8.43
CA MET A 62 1.34 23.48 -8.67
C MET A 62 0.67 23.63 -7.31
N ARG A 63 0.79 24.83 -6.75
CA ARG A 63 -0.04 25.27 -5.62
C ARG A 63 -1.48 25.30 -6.11
N VAL A 64 -2.15 24.14 -6.08
CA VAL A 64 -3.58 24.11 -5.87
C VAL A 64 -3.74 24.74 -4.49
N ALA A 65 -4.15 26.01 -4.47
CA ALA A 65 -4.42 26.75 -3.25
C ALA A 65 -5.24 25.84 -2.32
N SER A 66 -4.82 25.74 -1.06
CA SER A 66 -5.38 24.79 -0.08
C SER A 66 -6.89 24.95 -0.04
N LYS A 67 -7.55 24.00 -0.68
CA LYS A 67 -8.96 24.05 -0.97
C LYS A 67 -9.62 23.03 -0.09
N ASP A 68 -10.45 23.51 0.82
CA ASP A 68 -11.06 22.68 1.86
C ASP A 68 -11.80 21.52 1.21
N SER A 69 -11.15 20.36 1.26
CA SER A 69 -11.68 19.13 0.69
C SER A 69 -12.45 18.41 1.78
N TYR A 70 -13.50 17.70 1.41
CA TYR A 70 -14.40 17.09 2.39
C TYR A 70 -14.52 15.59 2.15
N ILE A 71 -14.30 14.79 3.19
CA ILE A 71 -14.40 13.34 3.14
C ILE A 71 -15.74 12.83 3.69
N CYS A 72 -16.41 11.96 2.93
CA CYS A 72 -17.58 11.22 3.39
C CYS A 72 -17.15 10.09 4.33
N ARG A 73 -17.68 10.06 5.57
CA ARG A 73 -17.37 9.00 6.55
C ARG A 73 -17.80 7.59 6.12
N ASP A 74 -18.75 7.46 5.21
CA ASP A 74 -19.43 6.18 4.94
C ASP A 74 -18.76 5.36 3.82
N CYS A 75 -18.18 6.06 2.83
CA CYS A 75 -17.55 5.47 1.64
C CYS A 75 -16.19 6.09 1.25
N GLY A 76 -15.65 6.99 2.08
CA GLY A 76 -14.35 7.63 1.85
C GLY A 76 -14.26 8.51 0.59
N TYR A 77 -15.39 8.93 0.00
CA TYR A 77 -15.41 9.90 -1.12
C TYR A 77 -14.76 11.20 -0.69
N ILE A 78 -13.88 11.76 -1.51
CA ILE A 78 -13.36 13.12 -1.34
C ILE A 78 -14.07 14.05 -2.32
N TYR A 79 -14.73 15.06 -1.77
CA TYR A 79 -15.21 16.22 -2.50
C TYR A 79 -14.06 17.23 -2.65
N ASN A 80 -13.74 17.60 -3.89
CA ASN A 80 -12.68 18.55 -4.26
C ASN A 80 -13.08 19.49 -5.42
N GLU A 81 -14.38 19.66 -5.67
CA GLU A 81 -14.96 20.49 -6.75
C GLU A 81 -14.76 21.99 -6.52
N ARG A 82 -14.84 22.83 -7.58
CA ARG A 82 -14.50 24.28 -7.52
C ARG A 82 -15.37 25.08 -6.54
N THR A 83 -16.60 24.65 -6.33
CA THR A 83 -17.55 25.17 -5.34
C THR A 83 -17.10 24.84 -3.91
N ALA A 84 -17.07 25.83 -3.01
CA ALA A 84 -16.84 25.58 -1.59
C ALA A 84 -17.97 24.69 -1.00
N PHE A 85 -17.62 23.71 -0.17
CA PHE A 85 -18.58 22.74 0.37
C PHE A 85 -19.68 23.37 1.24
N GLU A 86 -19.39 24.49 1.89
CA GLU A 86 -20.38 25.24 2.67
C GLU A 86 -21.52 25.78 1.79
N LYS A 87 -21.19 26.25 0.58
CA LYS A 87 -22.11 26.81 -0.41
C LYS A 87 -22.96 25.76 -1.15
N LEU A 88 -22.71 24.47 -0.94
CA LEU A 88 -23.57 23.40 -1.48
C LEU A 88 -24.93 23.41 -0.77
N PRO A 89 -26.04 23.13 -1.48
CA PRO A 89 -27.35 22.98 -0.85
C PRO A 89 -27.35 21.78 0.11
N ASP A 90 -28.17 21.84 1.17
CA ASP A 90 -28.24 20.75 2.16
C ASP A 90 -28.87 19.46 1.61
N LYS A 91 -29.51 19.55 0.44
CA LYS A 91 -29.96 18.42 -0.39
C LYS A 91 -28.81 17.69 -1.13
N TYR A 92 -27.55 18.06 -0.90
CA TYR A 92 -26.41 17.36 -1.46
C TYR A 92 -26.21 15.98 -0.79
N PHE A 93 -26.12 14.95 -1.63
CA PHE A 93 -25.86 13.57 -1.24
C PHE A 93 -24.54 13.07 -1.85
N CYS A 94 -23.84 12.19 -1.13
CA CYS A 94 -22.62 11.60 -1.62
C CYS A 94 -22.89 10.72 -2.87
N PRO A 95 -22.22 10.95 -4.01
CA PRO A 95 -22.52 10.29 -5.28
C PRO A 95 -22.20 8.78 -5.31
N VAL A 96 -21.65 8.20 -4.23
CA VAL A 96 -21.28 6.78 -4.16
C VAL A 96 -22.05 5.99 -3.10
N CYS A 97 -22.65 6.65 -2.10
CA CYS A 97 -23.38 5.95 -1.04
C CYS A 97 -24.67 6.64 -0.59
N GLY A 98 -25.08 7.74 -1.23
CA GLY A 98 -26.31 8.47 -0.85
C GLY A 98 -26.26 9.13 0.53
N ALA A 99 -25.09 9.22 1.17
CA ALA A 99 -24.96 9.84 2.49
C ALA A 99 -25.22 11.36 2.42
N PRO A 100 -26.04 11.94 3.33
CA PRO A 100 -26.34 13.37 3.33
C PRO A 100 -25.12 14.23 3.70
N LYS A 101 -25.10 15.50 3.27
CA LYS A 101 -24.06 16.51 3.55
C LYS A 101 -23.49 16.47 4.99
N ARG A 102 -24.34 16.26 6.00
CA ARG A 102 -23.95 16.14 7.43
C ARG A 102 -22.97 14.98 7.79
N ARG A 103 -22.80 13.97 6.92
CA ARG A 103 -21.85 12.84 7.12
C ARG A 103 -20.43 13.16 6.60
N PHE A 104 -20.24 14.30 5.95
CA PHE A 104 -18.93 14.76 5.50
C PHE A 104 -18.17 15.47 6.63
N ARG A 105 -16.83 15.43 6.55
CA ARG A 105 -15.91 16.16 7.44
C ARG A 105 -14.80 16.83 6.63
N PRO A 106 -14.19 17.92 7.13
CA PRO A 106 -13.01 18.49 6.51
C PRO A 106 -11.89 17.45 6.41
N TYR A 107 -11.18 17.46 5.30
CA TYR A 107 -10.08 16.58 4.94
C TYR A 107 -8.89 17.46 4.53
N THR A 108 -7.86 17.45 5.36
CA THR A 108 -6.68 18.32 5.26
C THR A 108 -5.54 17.83 4.36
N PRO A 109 -5.31 16.53 4.09
CA PRO A 109 -4.15 16.11 3.31
C PRO A 109 -4.38 16.32 1.80
N ALA A 110 -3.27 16.42 1.05
CA ALA A 110 -3.28 16.77 -0.36
C ALA A 110 -4.05 15.75 -1.23
N VAL A 111 -5.05 16.24 -1.97
CA VAL A 111 -5.89 15.42 -2.87
C VAL A 111 -5.20 15.22 -4.22
N SER A 112 -4.81 13.99 -4.53
CA SER A 112 -4.28 13.62 -5.85
C SER A 112 -5.40 13.47 -6.90
N LYS A 113 -5.05 13.53 -8.19
CA LYS A 113 -6.03 13.41 -9.31
C LYS A 113 -6.88 12.12 -9.24
N ASN A 114 -6.32 11.05 -8.68
CA ASN A 114 -6.97 9.73 -8.58
C ASN A 114 -7.49 9.41 -7.17
N ALA A 115 -7.61 10.40 -6.28
CA ALA A 115 -7.98 10.18 -4.86
C ALA A 115 -9.37 9.56 -4.64
N ASN A 116 -10.18 9.49 -5.70
CA ASN A 116 -11.52 8.89 -5.74
C ASN A 116 -11.59 7.53 -6.50
N ALA A 117 -10.46 6.96 -6.93
CA ALA A 117 -10.40 5.62 -7.51
C ALA A 117 -10.84 4.53 -6.50
N THR A 118 -11.38 3.42 -6.99
CA THR A 118 -12.08 2.41 -6.17
C THR A 118 -11.14 1.65 -5.23
N ASP A 119 -9.93 1.34 -5.70
CA ASP A 119 -8.81 0.79 -4.96
C ASP A 119 -8.35 1.72 -3.83
N VAL A 120 -8.07 2.99 -4.15
CA VAL A 120 -7.65 4.03 -3.19
C VAL A 120 -8.68 4.22 -2.09
N ARG A 121 -9.97 4.19 -2.45
CA ARG A 121 -11.07 4.35 -1.49
C ARG A 121 -11.29 3.11 -0.62
N LYS A 122 -11.09 1.90 -1.17
CA LYS A 122 -11.15 0.67 -0.38
C LYS A 122 -10.02 0.63 0.65
N ALA A 123 -8.80 1.02 0.26
CA ALA A 123 -7.67 1.16 1.17
C ALA A 123 -7.97 2.17 2.30
N ARG A 124 -8.37 3.40 1.94
CA ARG A 124 -8.72 4.45 2.91
C ARG A 124 -9.89 4.05 3.84
N LYS A 125 -10.89 3.33 3.33
CA LYS A 125 -11.99 2.84 4.18
C LYS A 125 -11.52 1.80 5.20
N ALA A 126 -10.58 0.92 4.83
CA ALA A 126 -9.98 -0.02 5.76
C ALA A 126 -9.11 0.67 6.84
N GLU A 127 -8.43 1.76 6.48
CA GLU A 127 -7.69 2.61 7.42
C GLU A 127 -8.65 3.30 8.42
N ILE A 128 -9.65 4.03 7.94
CA ILE A 128 -10.69 4.68 8.77
C ILE A 128 -11.37 3.67 9.71
N GLN A 129 -11.65 2.46 9.24
CA GLN A 129 -12.27 1.40 10.04
C GLN A 129 -11.33 0.88 11.14
N LYS A 130 -10.02 0.78 10.89
CA LYS A 130 -9.03 0.42 11.91
C LYS A 130 -8.92 1.51 12.96
N ASP A 131 -8.88 2.78 12.56
CA ASP A 131 -8.80 3.91 13.50
C ASP A 131 -10.05 4.01 14.39
N GLU A 132 -11.24 3.76 13.83
CA GLU A 132 -12.48 3.67 14.63
C GLU A 132 -12.46 2.47 15.60
N ALA A 133 -11.94 1.31 15.17
CA ALA A 133 -11.81 0.14 16.03
C ALA A 133 -10.79 0.37 17.17
N ILE A 134 -9.64 0.97 16.86
CA ILE A 134 -8.62 1.35 17.85
C ILE A 134 -9.21 2.38 18.83
N GLY A 135 -9.90 3.42 18.33
CA GLY A 135 -10.53 4.44 19.16
C GLY A 135 -11.61 3.91 20.12
N LYS A 136 -12.30 2.81 19.75
CA LYS A 136 -13.24 2.11 20.63
C LYS A 136 -12.56 1.14 21.60
N ALA A 137 -11.52 0.45 21.17
CA ALA A 137 -10.80 -0.53 21.98
C ALA A 137 -9.89 0.12 23.04
N LEU A 138 -9.28 1.27 22.72
CA LEU A 138 -8.34 1.98 23.59
C LEU A 138 -8.92 2.31 25.00
N PRO A 139 -10.10 2.94 25.16
CA PRO A 139 -10.64 3.20 26.50
C PRO A 139 -11.01 1.91 27.26
N ILE A 140 -11.42 0.86 26.55
CA ILE A 140 -11.73 -0.45 27.16
C ILE A 140 -10.45 -1.11 27.69
N ALA A 141 -9.38 -1.10 26.89
CA ALA A 141 -8.07 -1.63 27.30
C ALA A 141 -7.48 -0.87 28.50
N ILE A 142 -7.63 0.47 28.53
CA ILE A 142 -7.23 1.30 29.68
C ILE A 142 -8.03 0.90 30.93
N ALA A 143 -9.36 0.78 30.83
CA ALA A 143 -10.21 0.40 31.96
C ALA A 143 -9.86 -0.99 32.51
N VAL A 144 -9.66 -1.99 31.64
CA VAL A 144 -9.22 -3.34 32.06
C VAL A 144 -7.85 -3.29 32.74
N GLY A 145 -6.90 -2.53 32.20
CA GLY A 145 -5.58 -2.33 32.81
C GLY A 145 -5.66 -1.75 34.23
N VAL A 146 -6.51 -0.73 34.43
CA VAL A 146 -6.75 -0.14 35.77
C VAL A 146 -7.35 -1.16 36.74
N VAL A 147 -8.36 -1.94 36.31
CA VAL A 147 -8.97 -2.98 37.17
C VAL A 147 -7.95 -4.04 37.59
N VAL A 148 -7.09 -4.50 36.67
CA VAL A 148 -6.02 -5.45 36.98
C VAL A 148 -5.01 -4.87 37.97
N LEU A 149 -4.59 -3.60 37.79
CA LEU A 149 -3.67 -2.93 38.72
C LEU A 149 -4.27 -2.74 40.12
N VAL A 150 -5.54 -2.37 40.23
CA VAL A 150 -6.24 -2.23 41.53
C VAL A 150 -6.38 -3.60 42.21
N GLY A 151 -6.74 -4.64 41.46
CA GLY A 151 -6.80 -6.01 41.98
C GLY A 151 -5.45 -6.53 42.47
N LEU A 152 -4.37 -6.26 41.73
CA LEU A 152 -3.01 -6.62 42.12
C LEU A 152 -2.54 -5.85 43.36
N TYR A 153 -2.84 -4.54 43.45
CA TYR A 153 -2.56 -3.73 44.63
C TYR A 153 -3.26 -4.29 45.88
N PHE A 154 -4.56 -4.58 45.79
CA PHE A 154 -5.32 -5.17 46.90
C PHE A 154 -4.78 -6.55 47.29
N TYR A 155 -4.45 -7.40 46.31
CA TYR A 155 -3.83 -8.70 46.57
C TYR A 155 -2.52 -8.58 47.35
N LEU A 156 -1.59 -7.73 46.89
CA LEU A 156 -0.30 -7.53 47.57
C LEU A 156 -0.49 -6.92 48.97
N ASN A 157 -1.41 -5.96 49.13
CA ASN A 157 -1.74 -5.36 50.42
C ASN A 157 -2.54 -6.31 51.36
N SER A 158 -2.97 -7.48 50.88
CA SER A 158 -3.65 -8.49 51.70
C SER A 158 -2.72 -9.61 52.21
N GLN A 159 -1.46 -9.60 51.76
CA GLN A 159 -0.42 -10.60 52.08
C GLN A 159 0.62 -10.08 53.09
N PHE A 160 0.50 -8.82 53.53
CA PHE A 160 1.33 -8.15 54.54
C PHE A 160 0.44 -7.56 55.65
#